data_AF-A0A0F9Q1A8-F1
#
_entry.id   AF-A0A0F9Q1A8-F1
#
_cell.length_a   1.000
_cell.length_b   1.000
_cell.length_c   1.000
_cell.angle_alpha   90.00
_cell.angle_beta   90.00
_cell.angle_gamma   90.00
#
_symmetry.space_group_name_H-M   'P 1'
#
loop_
_entity.id
_entity.type
_entity.pdbx_description
1 polymer ?
#
loop_
_entity_poly.entity_id
_entity_poly.type
_entity_poly.pdbx_seq_one_letter_code
_entity_poly.pdbx_strand_id
1 'polypeptide(L)' 'MKIELPEPLTCLRCDYEWTPRIEEVTICPKCKSAKWDVPKEEK' A
#
# COMPACT_ATOMS: atom_id res chain seq x y z
N MET A 1 19.32 7.10 -18.23
CA MET A 1 18.34 7.85 -17.43
C MET A 1 17.73 6.85 -16.46
N LYS A 2 17.86 7.06 -15.14
CA LYS A 2 17.28 6.15 -14.14
C LYS A 2 15.77 6.38 -14.16
N ILE A 3 15.01 5.34 -14.48
CA ILE A 3 13.55 5.38 -14.44
C ILE A 3 13.19 5.16 -12.97
N GLU A 4 12.70 6.20 -12.30
CA GLU A 4 12.17 6.12 -10.95
C GLU A 4 10.83 5.37 -11.05
N LEU A 5 10.86 4.07 -10.77
CA LEU A 5 9.64 3.27 -10.64
C LEU A 5 8.93 3.67 -9.34
N PRO A 6 7.59 3.70 -9.32
CA PRO A 6 6.86 3.95 -8.08
C PRO A 6 7.23 2.89 -7.04
N GLU A 7 7.51 3.35 -5.81
CA GLU A 7 7.86 2.47 -4.70
C GLU A 7 6.74 1.44 -4.46
N PRO A 8 7.08 0.15 -4.25
CA PRO A 8 6.07 -0.85 -3.93
C PRO A 8 5.41 -0.53 -2.60
N LEU A 9 4.07 -0.57 -2.57
CA LEU A 9 3.29 -0.36 -1.37
C LEU A 9 3.05 -1.69 -0.65
N THR A 10 3.20 -1.68 0.67
CA THR A 10 2.96 -2.84 1.52
C THR A 10 1.78 -2.56 2.44
N CYS A 11 0.78 -3.45 2.44
CA CYS A 11 -0.33 -3.35 3.39
C CYS A 11 0.07 -3.90 4.75
N LEU A 12 0.10 -3.05 5.78
CA LEU A 12 0.39 -3.39 7.18
C LEU A 12 -0.72 -4.20 7.88
N ARG A 13 -1.76 -4.62 7.17
CA ARG A 13 -2.86 -5.43 7.71
C ARG A 13 -2.88 -6.86 7.22
N CYS A 14 -2.46 -7.07 5.97
CA CYS A 14 -2.51 -8.38 5.31
C CYS A 14 -1.18 -8.74 4.64
N ASP A 15 -0.16 -7.92 4.87
CA ASP A 15 1.21 -8.08 4.42
C ASP A 15 1.31 -8.32 2.92
N TYR A 16 0.46 -7.62 2.17
CA TYR A 16 0.43 -7.70 0.72
C TYR A 16 1.24 -6.56 0.12
N GLU A 17 2.15 -6.90 -0.79
CA GLU A 17 2.98 -5.94 -1.52
C GLU A 17 2.45 -5.79 -2.95
N TRP A 18 2.25 -4.54 -3.40
CA TRP A 18 1.88 -4.25 -4.79
C TRP A 18 2.47 -2.94 -5.26
N THR A 19 2.80 -2.87 -6.54
CA THR A 19 3.23 -1.61 -7.17
C THR A 19 1.98 -0.80 -7.56
N PRO A 20 1.76 0.38 -6.97
CA PRO A 20 0.63 1.22 -7.33
C PRO A 20 0.76 1.71 -8.77
N ARG A 21 -0.33 1.66 -9.52
CA ARG A 21 -0.41 2.23 -10.89
C ARG A 21 -0.94 3.66 -10.90
N ILE A 22 -1.41 4.14 -9.75
CA ILE A 22 -1.93 5.49 -9.51
C ILE A 22 -1.18 6.08 -8.33
N GLU A 23 -1.00 7.40 -8.30
CA GLU A 23 -0.24 8.06 -7.23
C GLU A 23 -0.89 7.89 -5.85
N GLU A 24 -2.22 7.84 -5.79
CA GLU A 24 -2.96 7.76 -4.54
C GLU A 24 -3.73 6.42 -4.43
N VAL A 25 -3.15 5.45 -3.71
CA VAL A 25 -3.85 4.23 -3.33
C VAL A 25 -4.44 4.42 -1.95
N THR A 26 -5.75 4.55 -1.87
CA THR A 26 -6.45 4.64 -0.57
C THR A 26 -6.85 3.28 -0.02
N ILE A 27 -6.88 2.22 -0.84
CA ILE A 27 -7.42 0.90 -0.48
C ILE A 27 -6.49 -0.23 -0.92
N CYS A 28 -6.22 -1.19 -0.04
CA CYS A 28 -5.46 -2.39 -0.41
C CYS A 28 -6.23 -3.23 -1.44
N PRO A 29 -5.64 -3.60 -2.59
CA PRO A 29 -6.32 -4.40 -3.62
C PRO A 29 -6.66 -5.82 -3.16
N LYS A 30 -5.95 -6.38 -2.16
CA LYS A 30 -6.15 -7.75 -1.66
C LYS A 30 -7.26 -7.80 -0.60
N CYS A 31 -7.10 -7.07 0.51
CA CYS A 31 -8.04 -7.12 1.63
C CYS A 31 -9.12 -6.04 1.58
N LYS A 32 -9.07 -5.12 0.61
CA LYS A 32 -9.97 -3.97 0.45
C LYS A 32 -10.02 -3.06 1.69
N SER A 33 -8.98 -3.07 2.52
CA SER A 33 -8.87 -2.15 3.65
C SER A 33 -8.45 -0.76 3.18
N ALA A 34 -9.23 0.26 3.56
CA ALA A 34 -8.91 1.67 3.31
C ALA A 34 -7.77 2.24 4.18
N LYS A 35 -7.32 1.47 5.17
CA LYS A 35 -6.21 1.83 6.07
C LYS A 35 -5.10 0.80 5.93
N TRP A 36 -4.64 0.61 4.71
CA TRP A 36 -3.64 -0.40 4.41
C TRP A 36 -2.24 0.04 4.85
N ASP A 37 -1.95 1.34 4.86
CA ASP A 37 -0.68 1.92 5.31
C ASP A 37 -0.65 2.20 6.83
N VAL A 38 -1.80 2.16 7.50
CA VAL A 38 -1.89 2.44 8.93
C VAL A 38 -1.79 1.12 9.71
N PRO A 39 -0.75 0.93 10.54
CA PRO A 39 -0.73 -0.21 11.47
C PRO A 39 -1.89 -0.03 12.46
N LYS A 40 -2.38 -1.12 13.06
CA LYS A 40 -3.36 -0.98 14.13
C LYS A 40 -2.66 -0.27 15.30
N GLU A 41 -2.84 1.04 15.45
CA GLU A 41 -2.42 1.74 16.65
C GLU A 41 -3.20 1.12 17.82
N GLU A 42 -2.51 0.34 18.63
CA GLU A 42 -3.02 -0.12 19.92
C GLU A 42 -2.88 1.03 20.91
N LYS A 43 -4.02 1.61 21.32
CA LYS A 43 -4.11 2.37 22.57
C LYS A 43 -5.50 2.27 23.17
#